data_AF-A0A848YKF4-F1
#
_entry.id   AF-A0A848YKF4-F1
#
_cell.length_a   1.000
_cell.length_b   1.000
_cell.length_c   1.000
_cell.angle_alpha   90.00
_cell.angle_beta   90.00
_cell.angle_gamma   90.00
#
_symmetry.space_group_name_H-M   'P 1'
#
loop_
_entity.id
_entity.type
_entity.pdbx_description
1 polymer ?
#
loop_
_entity_poly.entity_id
_entity_poly.type
_entity_poly.pdbx_seq_one_letter_code
_entity_poly.pdbx_strand_id
1 'polypeptide(L)' 'MSDYLFSRELVMAAKDVLDVCRENRWKIATAESCTGGLIAAVLTEIAGSSDVVDRG' A
#
# COMPACT_ATOMS: atom_id res chain seq x y z
N MET A 1 5.37 19.88 -5.50
CA MET A 1 4.45 19.06 -6.33
C MET A 1 4.61 17.64 -5.85
N SER A 2 3.50 16.93 -5.59
CA SER A 2 3.55 15.54 -5.12
C SER A 2 3.48 14.65 -6.35
N ASP A 3 4.53 13.90 -6.65
CA ASP A 3 4.64 13.01 -7.83
C ASP A 3 3.86 11.68 -7.65
N TYR A 4 2.78 11.70 -6.86
CA TYR A 4 1.97 10.52 -6.56
C TYR A 4 0.54 10.70 -7.06
N LEU A 5 -0.06 9.62 -7.58
CA LEU A 5 -1.43 9.59 -8.09
C LEU A 5 -2.49 9.81 -7.00
N PHE A 6 -2.16 9.45 -5.74
CA PHE A 6 -3.06 9.53 -4.59
C PHE A 6 -2.76 10.73 -3.69
N SER A 7 -3.74 11.09 -2.85
CA SER A 7 -3.57 12.15 -1.86
C SER A 7 -2.39 11.85 -0.94
N ARG A 8 -1.71 12.90 -0.49
CA ARG A 8 -0.54 12.75 0.38
C ARG A 8 -0.86 11.96 1.66
N GLU A 9 -2.05 12.14 2.22
CA GLU A 9 -2.49 11.42 3.40
C GLU A 9 -2.56 9.90 3.16
N LEU A 10 -3.17 9.47 2.05
CA LEU A 10 -3.25 8.05 1.68
C LEU A 10 -1.87 7.45 1.41
N VAL A 11 -0.99 8.19 0.73
CA VAL A 11 0.39 7.75 0.45
C VAL A 11 1.18 7.58 1.75
N MET A 12 1.03 8.49 2.72
CA MET A 12 1.72 8.38 4.01
C MET A 12 1.19 7.19 4.82
N ALA A 13 -0.13 7.00 4.89
CA ALA A 13 -0.72 5.85 5.58
C ALA A 13 -0.27 4.51 4.98
N ALA A 14 -0.19 4.42 3.65
CA ALA A 14 0.31 3.23 2.97
C ALA A 14 1.80 2.98 3.24
N LYS A 15 2.63 4.03 3.30
CA LYS A 15 4.05 3.90 3.69
C LYS A 15 4.19 3.32 5.09
N ASP A 16 3.44 3.87 6.05
CA ASP A 16 3.47 3.40 7.45
C ASP A 16 3.09 1.91 7.54
N VAL A 17 2.06 1.47 6.81
CA VAL A 17 1.66 0.05 6.74
C VAL A 17 2.78 -0.82 6.17
N LEU A 18 3.38 -0.41 5.05
CA LEU A 18 4.45 -1.18 4.40
C LEU A 18 5.68 -1.28 5.31
N ASP A 19 6.06 -0.20 5.98
CA ASP A 19 7.24 -0.17 6.85
C ASP A 19 7.05 -1.07 8.07
N VAL A 20 5.88 -1.03 8.73
CA VAL A 20 5.55 -1.97 9.81
C VAL A 20 5.61 -3.42 9.34
N CYS A 21 5.10 -3.71 8.14
CA CYS A 21 5.17 -5.07 7.59
C CYS A 21 6.61 -5.50 7.29
N ARG A 22 7.46 -4.60 6.77
CA ARG A 22 8.90 -4.87 6.53
C ARG A 22 9.62 -5.20 7.81
N GLU A 23 9.44 -4.40 8.86
CA GLU A 23 10.06 -4.61 10.17
C GLU A 23 9.70 -5.98 10.76
N ASN A 24 8.45 -6.42 10.55
CA ASN A 24 7.95 -7.70 11.05
C ASN A 24 8.12 -8.87 10.07
N ARG A 25 8.67 -8.63 8.87
CA ARG A 25 8.77 -9.61 7.77
C ARG A 25 7.43 -10.25 7.41
N TRP A 26 6.37 -9.44 7.36
CA TRP A 26 5.04 -9.87 6.98
C TRP A 26 4.77 -9.63 5.50
N LYS A 27 3.99 -10.56 4.92
CA LYS A 27 3.31 -10.38 3.65
C LYS A 27 1.86 -10.00 3.90
N ILE A 28 1.29 -9.13 3.07
CA ILE A 28 -0.11 -8.73 3.14
C ILE A 28 -0.84 -9.01 1.84
N ALA A 29 -2.10 -9.37 1.95
CA ALA A 29 -3.04 -9.48 0.85
C ALA A 29 -4.34 -8.76 1.24
N THR A 30 -4.99 -8.11 0.28
CA THR A 30 -6.28 -7.46 0.49
C THR A 30 -7.41 -8.27 -0.14
N ALA A 31 -8.61 -8.15 0.41
CA ALA A 31 -9.84 -8.60 -0.23
C ALA A 31 -10.82 -7.43 -0.13
N GLU A 32 -11.16 -6.83 -1.27
CA GLU A 32 -11.86 -5.54 -1.32
C GLU A 32 -13.23 -5.66 -1.96
N SER A 33 -14.24 -4.99 -1.36
CA SER A 33 -15.59 -4.88 -1.90
C SER A 33 -15.92 -3.42 -2.20
N CYS A 34 -16.31 -2.64 -1.19
CA CYS A 34 -16.71 -1.23 -1.37
C CYS A 34 -15.60 -0.32 -1.90
N THR A 35 -14.34 -0.65 -1.63
CA THR A 35 -13.17 0.11 -2.09
C THR A 35 -12.74 -0.27 -3.51
N GLY A 36 -13.22 -1.40 -4.04
CA GLY A 36 -12.99 -1.79 -5.44
C GLY A 36 -11.52 -1.91 -5.84
N GLY A 37 -10.61 -2.19 -4.90
CA GLY A 37 -9.17 -2.30 -5.16
C GLY A 37 -8.37 -1.02 -4.85
N LEU A 38 -8.99 0.03 -4.33
CA LEU A 38 -8.30 1.29 -4.03
C LEU A 38 -7.25 1.14 -2.91
N ILE A 39 -7.44 0.23 -1.94
CA ILE A 39 -6.43 0.01 -0.89
C ILE A 39 -5.20 -0.65 -1.51
N ALA A 40 -5.39 -1.73 -2.28
CA ALA A 40 -4.31 -2.36 -3.03
C ALA A 40 -3.61 -1.37 -3.95
N ALA A 41 -4.37 -0.53 -4.68
CA ALA A 41 -3.82 0.45 -5.60
C ALA A 41 -2.88 1.45 -4.89
N VAL A 42 -3.30 2.03 -3.76
CA VAL A 42 -2.46 2.97 -2.99
C VAL A 42 -1.21 2.27 -2.44
N LEU A 43 -1.35 1.05 -1.92
CA LEU A 43 -0.19 0.27 -1.44
C LEU A 43 0.81 0.00 -2.58
N THR A 44 0.31 -0.36 -3.76
CA THR A 44 1.16 -0.68 -4.93
C THR A 44 1.77 0.54 -5.64
N GLU A 45 1.21 1.73 -5.44
CA GLU A 45 1.79 3.00 -5.92
C GLU A 45 3.19 3.25 -5.33
N ILE A 46 3.45 2.74 -4.12
CA ILE A 46 4.72 2.91 -3.44
C ILE A 46 5.76 1.95 -4.03
N ALA A 47 6.83 2.52 -4.57
CA ALA A 47 7.96 1.76 -5.09
C ALA A 47 8.49 0.77 -4.04
N GLY A 48 8.73 -0.47 -4.48
CA GLY A 48 9.21 -1.55 -3.62
C GLY A 48 8.13 -2.29 -2.85
N SER A 49 6.86 -1.86 -2.91
CA SER A 49 5.73 -2.50 -2.21
C SER A 49 5.58 -4.01 -2.45
N SER A 50 6.09 -4.56 -3.55
CA SER A 50 6.07 -6.02 -3.83
C SER A 50 6.89 -6.86 -2.85
N ASP A 51 7.77 -6.25 -2.05
CA ASP A 51 8.46 -6.92 -0.95
C ASP A 51 7.49 -7.32 0.17
N VAL A 52 6.36 -6.61 0.30
CA VAL A 52 5.34 -6.80 1.34
C VAL A 52 3.98 -7.21 0.77
N VAL A 53 3.49 -6.55 -0.27
CA VAL A 53 2.18 -6.82 -0.90
C VAL A 53 2.30 -8.06 -1.78
N ASP A 54 1.43 -9.04 -1.55
CA ASP A 54 1.40 -10.30 -2.29
C ASP A 54 0.33 -10.28 -3.40
N ARG A 55 -0.90 -9.89 -3.06
CA ARG A 55 -2.04 -9.81 -3.98
C ARG A 55 -3.14 -8.89 -3.44
N GLY A 56 -4.04 -8.46 -4.32
CA GLY A 56 -5.27 -7.76 -3.97
C GLY A 56 -6.52 -8.53 -4.38
#